data_AF-A6MZ04-F1
#
_entry.id   AF-A6MZ04-F1
#
_cell.length_a   1.000
_cell.length_b   1.000
_cell.length_c   1.000
_cell.angle_alpha   90.00
_cell.angle_beta   90.00
_cell.angle_gamma   90.00
#
_symmetry.space_group_name_H-M   'P 1'
#
loop_
_entity.id
_entity.type
_entity.pdbx_description
1 polymer ?
#
loop_
_entity_poly.entity_id
_entity_poly.type
_entity_poly.pdbx_seq_one_letter_code
_entity_poly.pdbx_strand_id
1 'polypeptide(L)'
;LSKQLCIKHQVNAFDYYESLSALNPSAYMFYFPSKYGVVLGSSPEFLLKIKKREIYLAPIAGTRNLENNCDLLALEKDLLSDEKELSEHKMLVDLARNDASKFGTQTRVENLFSIIKNKFVMHIVSEVYANMKEDASIFDVIEAVFPAGTLSGAPKIRALEITSELEDCDRGIYGGAVG
;
A
#
# COMPACT_ATOMS: atom_id res chain seq x y z
N LEU A 1 -4.10 3.65 -13.15
CA LEU A 1 -5.29 4.47 -13.51
C LEU A 1 -6.47 3.99 -12.69
N SER A 2 -7.21 4.93 -12.12
CA SER A 2 -8.34 4.70 -11.24
C SER A 2 -9.61 5.35 -11.80
N LYS A 3 -10.77 4.92 -11.30
CA LYS A 3 -12.06 5.53 -11.62
C LYS A 3 -12.83 5.77 -10.32
N GLN A 4 -13.45 6.94 -10.20
CA GLN A 4 -14.28 7.28 -9.06
C GLN A 4 -15.74 6.91 -9.32
N LEU A 5 -16.39 6.30 -8.33
CA LEU A 5 -17.84 6.06 -8.32
C LEU A 5 -18.48 6.89 -7.21
N CYS A 6 -19.49 7.67 -7.59
CA CYS A 6 -20.25 8.50 -6.68
C CYS A 6 -21.68 7.97 -6.57
N ILE A 7 -22.10 7.60 -5.37
CA ILE A 7 -23.42 7.01 -5.11
C ILE A 7 -24.17 7.90 -4.13
N LYS A 8 -25.41 8.28 -4.48
CA LYS A 8 -26.31 8.95 -3.54
C LYS A 8 -26.86 7.91 -2.56
N HIS A 9 -26.69 8.15 -1.26
CA HIS A 9 -27.18 7.29 -0.20
C HIS A 9 -27.71 8.09 1.00
N GLN A 10 -28.42 7.41 1.90
CA GLN A 10 -28.82 7.94 3.22
C GLN A 10 -28.23 7.14 4.38
N VAL A 11 -27.30 6.23 4.08
CA VAL A 11 -26.62 5.38 5.08
C VAL A 11 -25.82 6.24 6.05
N ASN A 12 -25.93 5.93 7.34
CA ASN A 12 -25.08 6.52 8.38
C ASN A 12 -23.63 6.04 8.22
N ALA A 13 -22.68 6.97 8.24
CA ALA A 13 -21.27 6.64 8.02
C ALA A 13 -20.71 5.65 9.05
N PHE A 14 -21.13 5.73 10.31
CA PHE A 14 -20.65 4.82 11.35
C PHE A 14 -21.20 3.39 11.16
N ASP A 15 -22.51 3.25 10.90
CA ASP A 15 -23.13 1.95 10.60
C ASP A 15 -22.46 1.27 9.38
N TYR A 16 -22.09 2.06 8.38
CA TYR A 16 -21.34 1.56 7.22
C TYR A 16 -19.93 1.10 7.60
N TYR A 17 -19.23 1.86 8.45
CA TYR A 17 -17.92 1.46 8.96
C TYR A 17 -17.98 0.16 9.78
N GLU A 18 -18.97 -0.01 10.65
CA GLU A 18 -19.17 -1.25 11.41
C GLU A 18 -19.42 -2.44 10.47
N SER A 19 -20.30 -2.26 9.48
CA SER A 19 -20.57 -3.27 8.46
C SER A 19 -19.32 -3.64 7.66
N LEU A 20 -18.52 -2.63 7.26
CA LEU A 20 -17.25 -2.83 6.56
C LEU A 20 -16.25 -3.61 7.43
N SER A 21 -16.14 -3.27 8.72
CA SER A 21 -15.24 -3.94 9.66
C SER A 21 -15.60 -5.42 9.86
N ALA A 22 -16.89 -5.75 9.84
CA ALA A 22 -17.34 -7.13 9.96
C ALA A 22 -17.09 -7.95 8.69
N LEU A 23 -17.29 -7.35 7.52
CA LEU A 23 -17.16 -8.03 6.22
C LEU A 23 -15.72 -8.14 5.74
N ASN A 24 -14.93 -7.07 5.89
CA ASN A 24 -13.56 -6.93 5.40
C ASN A 24 -12.63 -6.37 6.49
N PRO A 25 -12.39 -7.11 7.59
CA PRO A 25 -11.49 -6.66 8.62
C PRO A 25 -10.06 -6.54 8.09
N SER A 26 -9.38 -5.47 8.47
CA SER A 26 -7.94 -5.29 8.26
C SER A 26 -7.27 -4.80 9.55
N ALA A 27 -5.93 -4.86 9.59
CA ALA A 27 -5.17 -4.28 10.69
C ALA A 27 -5.23 -2.74 10.71
N TYR A 28 -5.73 -2.12 9.64
CA TYR A 28 -5.68 -0.68 9.38
C TYR A 28 -7.08 -0.15 9.02
N MET A 29 -8.05 -0.45 9.88
CA MET A 29 -9.39 0.14 9.83
C MET A 29 -9.32 1.61 10.26
N PHE A 30 -10.02 2.51 9.56
CA PHE A 30 -10.09 3.92 9.94
C PHE A 30 -11.48 4.51 9.75
N TYR A 31 -11.83 5.43 10.65
CA TYR A 31 -13.03 6.27 10.62
C TYR A 31 -12.64 7.67 11.08
N PHE A 32 -12.68 8.63 10.17
CA PHE A 32 -12.20 10.00 10.37
C PHE A 32 -13.30 11.01 10.04
N PRO A 33 -14.10 11.43 11.04
CA PRO A 33 -15.11 12.46 10.85
C PRO A 33 -14.46 13.85 10.80
N SER A 34 -14.91 14.68 9.86
CA SER A 34 -14.46 16.06 9.70
C SER A 34 -15.62 17.00 9.38
N LYS A 35 -15.39 18.31 9.43
CA LYS A 35 -16.36 19.32 8.97
C LYS A 35 -16.72 19.22 7.48
N TYR A 36 -15.94 18.48 6.68
CA TYR A 36 -16.14 18.30 5.25
C TYR A 36 -16.78 16.96 4.88
N GLY A 37 -17.07 16.11 5.87
CA GLY A 37 -17.55 14.74 5.68
C GLY A 37 -16.70 13.73 6.43
N VAL A 38 -16.98 12.45 6.20
CA VAL A 38 -16.31 11.33 6.86
C VAL A 38 -15.45 10.57 5.86
N VAL A 39 -14.21 10.30 6.24
CA VAL A 39 -13.33 9.39 5.51
C VAL A 39 -13.26 8.09 6.31
N LEU A 40 -13.61 6.97 5.69
CA LEU A 40 -13.57 5.66 6.34
C LEU A 40 -13.07 4.60 5.36
N GLY A 41 -12.51 3.52 5.90
CA GLY A 41 -12.01 2.43 5.07
C GLY A 41 -11.35 1.31 5.84
N SER A 42 -10.96 0.29 5.09
CA SER A 42 -10.20 -0.87 5.54
C SER A 42 -8.95 -0.95 4.67
N SER A 43 -7.82 -0.40 5.15
CA SER A 43 -6.61 -0.37 4.32
C SER A 43 -5.96 -1.76 4.28
N PRO A 44 -5.67 -2.31 3.09
CA PRO A 44 -5.02 -3.61 2.97
C PRO A 44 -3.52 -3.55 3.32
N GLU A 45 -2.93 -2.35 3.32
CA GLU A 45 -1.50 -2.12 3.51
C GLU A 45 -1.23 -0.90 4.40
N PHE A 46 -0.01 -0.80 4.91
CA PHE A 46 0.50 0.43 5.54
C PHE A 46 1.54 1.06 4.60
N LEU A 47 1.61 2.39 4.58
CA LEU A 47 2.59 3.11 3.77
C LEU A 47 4.00 3.06 4.36
N LEU A 48 4.11 3.37 5.65
CA LEU A 48 5.36 3.60 6.35
C LEU A 48 5.18 3.31 7.83
N LYS A 49 6.22 2.73 8.45
CA LYS A 49 6.35 2.66 9.89
C LYS A 49 7.73 3.15 10.29
N ILE A 50 7.78 4.03 11.29
CA ILE A 50 9.04 4.45 11.91
C ILE A 50 9.00 4.07 13.38
N LYS A 51 9.95 3.23 13.82
CA LYS A 51 10.08 2.84 15.23
C LYS A 51 11.53 2.92 15.65
N LYS A 52 11.82 3.64 16.74
CA LYS A 52 13.20 3.84 17.23
C LYS A 52 14.16 4.31 16.11
N ARG A 53 13.68 5.22 15.25
CA ARG A 53 14.41 5.73 14.08
C ARG A 53 14.74 4.69 13.00
N GLU A 54 14.12 3.52 13.01
CA GLU A 54 14.16 2.57 11.90
C GLU A 54 12.94 2.80 10.99
N ILE A 55 13.21 3.10 9.73
CA ILE A 55 12.25 3.18 8.63
C ILE A 55 11.94 1.75 8.20
N TYR A 56 10.66 1.43 8.10
CA TYR A 56 10.16 0.16 7.61
C TYR A 56 9.09 0.39 6.54
N LEU A 57 9.29 -0.24 5.38
CA LEU A 57 8.36 -0.29 4.25
C LEU A 57 8.14 -1.76 3.86
N ALA A 58 6.92 -2.09 3.46
CA ALA A 58 6.57 -3.44 3.01
C ALA A 58 5.80 -3.36 1.69
N PRO A 59 6.47 -3.10 0.56
CA PRO A 59 5.81 -3.14 -0.75
C PRO A 59 5.15 -4.50 -0.97
N ILE A 60 3.92 -4.47 -1.48
CA ILE A 60 3.16 -5.65 -1.88
C ILE A 60 2.85 -5.60 -3.38
N ALA A 61 2.92 -6.74 -4.04
CA ALA A 61 2.55 -6.90 -5.44
C ALA A 61 2.16 -8.35 -5.69
N GLY A 62 1.58 -8.64 -6.85
CA GLY A 62 1.09 -9.98 -7.12
C GLY A 62 -0.16 -10.29 -6.30
N THR A 63 -1.19 -10.81 -6.97
CA THR A 63 -2.42 -11.21 -6.27
C THR A 63 -2.90 -12.55 -6.80
N ARG A 64 -3.30 -13.43 -5.88
CA ARG A 64 -4.16 -14.58 -6.18
C ARG A 64 -5.35 -14.56 -5.24
N ASN A 65 -6.53 -14.82 -5.78
CA ASN A 65 -7.75 -14.97 -4.99
C ASN A 65 -7.72 -16.32 -4.25
N LEU A 66 -8.19 -16.30 -3.01
CA LEU A 66 -8.32 -17.47 -2.16
C LEU A 66 -9.79 -17.88 -2.11
N GLU A 67 -10.08 -19.02 -2.72
CA GLU A 67 -11.38 -19.67 -2.60
C GLU A 67 -11.35 -20.73 -1.48
N ASN A 68 -12.50 -21.10 -0.93
CA ASN A 68 -12.59 -21.98 0.25
C ASN A 68 -11.82 -23.32 0.12
N ASN A 69 -11.69 -23.85 -1.10
CA ASN A 69 -11.05 -25.14 -1.39
C ASN A 69 -9.80 -25.02 -2.26
N CYS A 70 -9.16 -23.84 -2.31
CA CYS A 70 -7.97 -23.67 -3.12
C CYS A 70 -6.77 -24.44 -2.53
N ASP A 71 -5.94 -25.01 -3.42
CA ASP A 71 -4.63 -25.54 -3.03
C ASP A 71 -3.67 -24.35 -2.83
N LEU A 72 -3.45 -24.00 -1.57
CA LEU A 72 -2.63 -22.86 -1.18
C LEU A 72 -1.19 -22.98 -1.67
N LEU A 73 -0.61 -24.18 -1.64
CA LEU A 73 0.77 -24.41 -2.06
C LEU A 73 0.90 -24.28 -3.58
N ALA A 74 -0.11 -24.77 -4.32
CA ALA A 74 -0.14 -24.61 -5.76
C ALA A 74 -0.28 -23.13 -6.15
N LEU A 75 -1.16 -22.37 -5.50
CA LEU A 75 -1.33 -20.93 -5.76
C LEU A 75 -0.10 -20.10 -5.39
N GLU A 76 0.54 -20.41 -4.26
CA GLU A 76 1.79 -19.78 -3.85
C GLU A 76 2.90 -20.06 -4.87
N LYS A 77 3.05 -21.32 -5.28
CA LYS A 77 4.03 -21.70 -6.29
C LYS A 77 3.76 -21.03 -7.64
N ASP A 78 2.49 -20.97 -8.05
CA ASP A 78 2.05 -20.28 -9.27
C ASP A 78 2.45 -18.80 -9.20
N LEU A 79 2.07 -18.10 -8.14
CA LEU A 79 2.38 -16.68 -7.93
C LEU A 79 3.89 -16.41 -7.90
N LEU A 80 4.67 -17.26 -7.23
CA LEU A 80 6.13 -17.15 -7.15
C LEU A 80 6.86 -17.64 -8.41
N SER A 81 6.14 -18.19 -9.39
CA SER A 81 6.69 -18.58 -10.70
C SER A 81 6.28 -17.63 -11.82
N ASP A 82 5.36 -16.70 -11.54
CA ASP A 82 4.86 -15.73 -12.50
C ASP A 82 5.89 -14.61 -12.73
N GLU A 83 6.62 -14.69 -13.85
CA GLU A 83 7.69 -13.73 -14.17
C GLU A 83 7.19 -12.28 -14.21
N LYS A 84 5.93 -12.05 -14.59
CA LYS A 84 5.34 -10.71 -14.64
C LYS A 84 5.19 -10.16 -13.22
N GLU A 85 4.55 -10.91 -12.34
CA GLU A 85 4.30 -10.49 -10.96
C GLU A 85 5.60 -10.34 -10.16
N LEU A 86 6.58 -11.21 -10.38
CA LEU A 86 7.92 -11.08 -9.80
C LEU A 86 8.65 -9.82 -10.30
N SER A 87 8.51 -9.46 -11.57
CA SER A 87 9.16 -8.28 -12.14
C SER A 87 8.55 -6.99 -11.61
N GLU A 88 7.23 -6.93 -11.50
CA GLU A 88 6.51 -5.82 -10.88
C GLU A 88 6.91 -5.66 -9.40
N HIS A 89 6.97 -6.78 -8.67
CA HIS A 89 7.39 -6.77 -7.27
C HIS A 89 8.82 -6.27 -7.09
N LYS A 90 9.77 -6.72 -7.91
CA LYS A 90 11.17 -6.24 -7.88
C LYS A 90 11.25 -4.74 -8.08
N MET A 91 10.52 -4.21 -9.06
CA MET A 91 10.46 -2.77 -9.32
C MET A 91 9.98 -2.00 -8.08
N LEU A 92 8.94 -2.50 -7.39
CA LEU A 92 8.42 -1.87 -6.16
C LEU A 92 9.41 -1.94 -5.00
N VAL A 93 10.13 -3.05 -4.85
CA VAL A 93 11.21 -3.19 -3.86
C VAL A 93 12.32 -2.18 -4.13
N ASP A 94 12.75 -2.03 -5.38
CA ASP A 94 13.80 -1.07 -5.72
C ASP A 94 13.33 0.39 -5.53
N LEU A 95 12.07 0.69 -5.83
CA LEU A 95 11.49 2.00 -5.53
C LEU A 95 11.46 2.26 -4.02
N ALA A 96 11.03 1.29 -3.21
CA ALA A 96 11.01 1.41 -1.75
C ALA A 96 12.42 1.58 -1.18
N ARG A 97 13.42 0.85 -1.69
CA ARG A 97 14.83 1.01 -1.30
C ARG A 97 15.34 2.41 -1.62
N ASN A 98 15.05 2.89 -2.83
CA ASN A 98 15.42 4.22 -3.27
C ASN A 98 14.82 5.29 -2.35
N ASP A 99 13.53 5.22 -2.07
CA ASP A 99 12.84 6.20 -1.23
C ASP A 99 13.34 6.16 0.23
N ALA A 100 13.50 4.97 0.80
CA ALA A 100 14.08 4.82 2.14
C ALA A 100 15.51 5.36 2.22
N SER A 101 16.31 5.23 1.16
CA SER A 101 17.72 5.68 1.15
C SER A 101 17.88 7.21 1.14
N LYS A 102 16.86 7.98 0.74
CA LYS A 102 16.94 9.46 0.72
C LYS A 102 17.24 10.02 2.10
N PHE A 103 16.56 9.49 3.12
CA PHE A 103 16.68 9.91 4.52
C PHE A 103 17.10 8.78 5.47
N GLY A 104 17.44 7.62 4.92
CA GLY A 104 17.93 6.46 5.64
C GLY A 104 19.40 6.13 5.33
N THR A 105 19.98 5.32 6.19
CA THR A 105 21.31 4.70 6.02
C THR A 105 21.18 3.20 6.24
N GLN A 106 22.17 2.42 5.78
CA GLN A 106 22.15 0.96 5.92
C GLN A 106 20.86 0.33 5.36
N THR A 107 20.40 0.81 4.20
CA THR A 107 19.20 0.29 3.55
C THR A 107 19.39 -1.19 3.22
N ARG A 108 18.46 -2.03 3.68
CA ARG A 108 18.51 -3.48 3.50
C ARG A 108 17.13 -4.02 3.16
N VAL A 109 17.13 -5.18 2.52
CA VAL A 109 15.92 -5.93 2.21
C VAL A 109 15.95 -7.23 2.98
N GLU A 110 14.85 -7.55 3.64
CA GLU A 110 14.63 -8.81 4.33
C GLU A 110 13.35 -9.47 3.76
N ASN A 111 13.18 -10.76 4.03
CA ASN A 111 11.96 -11.51 3.66
C ASN A 111 11.53 -11.32 2.19
N LEU A 112 12.50 -11.29 1.27
CA LEU A 112 12.27 -11.03 -0.15
C LEU A 112 11.39 -12.12 -0.79
N PHE A 113 10.32 -11.72 -1.47
CA PHE A 113 9.32 -12.60 -2.10
C PHE A 113 8.58 -13.51 -1.12
N SER A 114 8.31 -13.04 0.09
CA SER A 114 7.47 -13.78 1.04
C SER A 114 5.99 -13.69 0.66
N ILE A 115 5.18 -14.64 1.08
CA ILE A 115 3.73 -14.60 0.89
C ILE A 115 3.04 -14.09 2.15
N ILE A 116 2.19 -13.08 1.97
CA ILE A 116 1.18 -12.69 2.96
C ILE A 116 -0.21 -13.02 2.43
N LYS A 117 -1.13 -13.39 3.32
CA LYS A 117 -2.51 -13.70 2.95
C LYS A 117 -3.49 -13.17 3.97
N ASN A 118 -4.65 -12.77 3.48
CA ASN A 118 -5.85 -12.54 4.28
C ASN A 118 -6.92 -13.58 3.92
N LYS A 119 -8.18 -13.33 4.29
CA LYS A 119 -9.29 -14.25 4.00
C LYS A 119 -9.58 -14.43 2.51
N PHE A 120 -9.29 -13.43 1.68
CA PHE A 120 -9.76 -13.35 0.29
C PHE A 120 -8.63 -13.45 -0.73
N VAL A 121 -7.41 -13.05 -0.37
CA VAL A 121 -6.29 -12.94 -1.31
C VAL A 121 -4.94 -13.28 -0.65
N MET A 122 -3.97 -13.65 -1.49
CA MET A 122 -2.55 -13.69 -1.15
C MET A 122 -1.75 -12.73 -2.04
N HIS A 123 -0.66 -12.18 -1.49
CA HIS A 123 0.26 -11.25 -2.15
C HIS A 123 1.71 -11.62 -1.90
N ILE A 124 2.57 -11.20 -2.83
CA ILE A 124 4.02 -11.16 -2.61
C ILE A 124 4.32 -9.92 -1.78
N VAL A 125 5.12 -10.07 -0.72
CA VAL A 125 5.64 -8.98 0.10
C VAL A 125 7.17 -9.10 0.19
N SER A 126 7.82 -7.95 0.31
CA SER A 126 9.23 -7.88 0.70
C SER A 126 9.39 -6.76 1.72
N GLU A 127 10.35 -6.89 2.63
CA GLU A 127 10.55 -5.93 3.69
C GLU A 127 11.76 -5.07 3.42
N VAL A 128 11.59 -3.74 3.45
CA VAL A 128 12.67 -2.78 3.25
C VAL A 128 12.85 -1.99 4.54
N TYR A 129 14.09 -1.96 5.01
CA TYR A 129 14.48 -1.26 6.23
C TYR A 129 15.60 -0.26 5.98
N ALA A 130 15.62 0.83 6.74
CA ALA A 130 16.75 1.76 6.79
C ALA A 130 16.81 2.50 8.14
N ASN A 131 18.00 2.89 8.56
CA ASN A 131 18.19 3.70 9.77
C ASN A 131 18.06 5.19 9.42
N MET A 132 17.05 5.86 9.96
CA MET A 132 16.77 7.29 9.70
C MET A 132 17.94 8.17 10.15
N LYS A 133 18.51 8.94 9.21
CA LYS A 133 19.62 9.88 9.45
C LYS A 133 19.29 10.86 10.56
N GLU A 134 20.25 11.17 11.44
CA GLU A 134 20.03 11.96 12.66
C GLU A 134 19.38 13.33 12.40
N ASP A 135 19.72 13.96 11.29
CA ASP A 135 19.22 15.26 10.82
C ASP A 135 17.88 15.19 10.07
N ALA A 136 17.40 14.00 9.72
CA ALA A 136 16.11 13.81 9.06
C ALA A 136 14.96 13.79 10.07
N SER A 137 13.88 14.48 9.70
CA SER A 137 12.59 14.43 10.38
C SER A 137 11.72 13.28 9.84
N ILE A 138 10.66 12.95 10.58
CA ILE A 138 9.66 11.97 10.13
C ILE A 138 8.95 12.47 8.86
N PHE A 139 8.74 13.78 8.72
CA PHE A 139 8.07 14.38 7.57
C PHE A 139 8.90 14.23 6.29
N ASP A 140 10.22 14.34 6.39
CA ASP A 140 11.13 14.11 5.25
C ASP A 140 10.99 12.68 4.72
N VAL A 141 10.90 11.70 5.63
CA VAL A 141 10.69 10.29 5.25
C VAL A 141 9.32 10.10 4.62
N ILE A 142 8.26 10.70 5.18
CA ILE A 142 6.90 10.63 4.62
C ILE A 142 6.89 11.20 3.19
N GLU A 143 7.47 12.38 2.98
CA GLU A 143 7.56 13.01 1.65
C GLU A 143 8.31 12.14 0.64
N ALA A 144 9.38 11.48 1.07
CA ALA A 144 10.15 10.58 0.21
C ALA A 144 9.34 9.36 -0.27
N VAL A 145 8.57 8.75 0.64
CA VAL A 145 7.89 7.47 0.37
C VAL A 145 6.47 7.66 -0.18
N PHE A 146 5.85 8.82 0.06
CA PHE A 146 4.51 9.13 -0.41
C PHE A 146 4.47 9.57 -1.89
N PRO A 147 3.40 9.25 -2.63
CA PRO A 147 2.45 8.16 -2.37
C PRO A 147 3.10 6.79 -2.60
N ALA A 148 2.42 5.72 -2.16
CA ALA A 148 2.91 4.36 -2.32
C ALA A 148 3.15 4.02 -3.81
N GLY A 149 4.22 3.26 -4.07
CA GLY A 149 4.60 2.85 -5.43
C GLY A 149 3.51 2.07 -6.17
N THR A 150 2.72 1.29 -5.43
CA THR A 150 1.56 0.53 -5.93
C THR A 150 0.43 1.44 -6.42
N LEU A 151 0.35 2.67 -5.92
CA LEU A 151 -0.68 3.65 -6.26
C LEU A 151 -0.19 4.69 -7.28
N SER A 152 1.13 4.91 -7.40
CA SER A 152 1.71 5.79 -8.40
C SER A 152 2.20 5.06 -9.65
N GLY A 153 3.07 4.05 -9.48
CA GLY A 153 3.96 3.50 -10.50
C GLY A 153 5.40 3.99 -10.37
N ALA A 154 6.28 3.55 -11.28
CA ALA A 154 7.69 3.92 -11.34
C ALA A 154 8.12 4.29 -12.78
N PRO A 155 9.00 5.29 -12.98
CA PRO A 155 9.51 6.25 -12.00
C PRO A 155 8.42 7.14 -11.40
N LYS A 156 8.43 7.34 -10.07
CA LYS A 156 7.30 7.91 -9.30
C LYS A 156 6.78 9.25 -9.87
N ILE A 157 7.66 10.22 -10.09
CA ILE A 157 7.27 11.56 -10.57
C ILE A 157 6.59 11.46 -11.93
N ARG A 158 7.21 10.76 -12.89
CA ARG A 158 6.63 10.63 -14.23
C ARG A 158 5.32 9.85 -14.24
N ALA A 159 5.20 8.84 -13.38
CA ALA A 159 3.96 8.07 -13.25
C ALA A 159 2.81 8.92 -12.69
N LEU A 160 3.10 9.84 -11.77
CA LEU A 160 2.12 10.80 -11.25
C LEU A 160 1.69 11.84 -12.31
N GLU A 161 2.63 12.34 -13.12
CA GLU A 161 2.30 13.23 -14.25
C GLU A 161 1.36 12.54 -15.24
N ILE A 162 1.71 11.33 -15.69
CA ILE A 162 0.87 10.53 -16.60
C ILE A 162 -0.50 10.26 -15.98
N THR A 163 -0.55 9.95 -14.68
CA THR A 163 -1.82 9.75 -13.99
C THR A 163 -2.67 11.02 -14.04
N SER A 164 -2.08 12.19 -13.79
CA SER A 164 -2.78 13.48 -13.87
C SER A 164 -3.22 13.83 -15.29
N GLU A 165 -2.50 13.38 -16.32
CA GLU A 165 -2.87 13.57 -17.73
C GLU A 165 -4.02 12.66 -18.16
N LEU A 166 -4.16 11.48 -17.55
CA LEU A 166 -5.07 10.42 -18.00
C LEU A 166 -6.32 10.21 -17.14
N GLU A 167 -6.32 10.63 -15.88
CA GLU A 167 -7.50 10.52 -15.00
C GLU A 167 -8.41 11.75 -15.13
N ASP A 168 -9.71 11.51 -15.27
CA ASP A 168 -10.71 12.57 -15.47
C ASP A 168 -11.06 13.36 -14.19
N CYS A 169 -10.46 12.99 -13.05
CA CYS A 169 -10.75 13.59 -11.75
C CYS A 169 -9.53 13.56 -10.82
N ASP A 170 -9.42 14.59 -9.96
CA ASP A 170 -8.46 14.58 -8.86
C ASP A 170 -8.78 13.44 -7.88
N ARG A 171 -7.76 12.68 -7.49
CA ARG A 171 -7.92 11.56 -6.56
C ARG A 171 -8.34 11.99 -5.15
N GLY A 172 -8.07 13.23 -4.75
CA GLY A 172 -8.34 13.73 -3.41
C GLY A 172 -7.65 12.86 -2.35
N ILE A 173 -8.43 12.16 -1.54
CA ILE A 173 -7.91 11.28 -0.47
C ILE A 173 -7.51 9.90 -1.02
N TYR A 174 -8.05 9.48 -2.17
CA TYR A 174 -7.70 8.20 -2.78
C TYR A 174 -6.22 8.16 -3.18
N GLY A 175 -5.56 7.04 -2.92
CA GLY A 175 -4.11 6.93 -3.09
C GLY A 175 -3.28 7.68 -2.03
N GLY A 176 -3.95 8.25 -1.01
CA GLY A 176 -3.35 8.93 0.12
C GLY A 176 -2.92 7.98 1.25
N ALA A 177 -2.72 8.54 2.45
CA ALA A 177 -2.35 7.81 3.65
C ALA A 177 -3.05 8.40 4.90
N VAL A 178 -3.21 7.59 5.93
CA VAL A 178 -3.80 7.97 7.23
C VAL A 178 -2.97 7.35 8.35
N GLY A 179 -2.64 8.13 9.39
CA GLY A 179 -1.82 7.67 10.53
C GLY A 179 -1.30 8.80 11.39
#